data_AF-A0A484XRX1-F1
#
_entry.id   AF-A0A484XRX1-F1
#
_cell.length_a   1.000
_cell.length_b   1.000
_cell.length_c   1.000
_cell.angle_alpha   90.00
_cell.angle_beta   90.00
_cell.angle_gamma   90.00
#
_symmetry.space_group_name_H-M   'P 1'
#
loop_
_entity.id
_entity.type
_entity.pdbx_description
1 polymer ?
#
loop_
_entity_poly.entity_id
_entity_poly.type
_entity_poly.pdbx_seq_one_letter_code
_entity_poly.pdbx_strand_id
1 'polypeptide(L)' 'MSEKTFLVEIGTEELPPKALRSLAESFAANVTAELDNAGLAHGKN' A
#
# COMPACT_ATOMS: atom_id res chain seq x y z
N MET A 1 -4.88 15.37 17.29
CA MET A 1 -4.94 13.99 16.75
C MET A 1 -3.55 13.68 16.23
N SER A 2 -2.91 12.62 16.70
CA SER A 2 -1.63 12.17 16.13
C SER A 2 -1.93 11.47 14.81
N GLU A 3 -1.36 11.96 13.71
CA GLU A 3 -1.43 11.29 12.42
C GLU A 3 -0.68 9.96 12.51
N LYS A 4 -1.37 8.86 12.22
CA LYS A 4 -0.76 7.52 12.22
C LYS A 4 -0.50 7.12 10.78
N THR A 5 0.77 7.13 10.40
CA THR A 5 1.21 6.66 9.09
C THR A 5 1.35 5.14 9.09
N PHE A 6 0.70 4.48 8.13
CA PHE A 6 0.91 3.06 7.88
C PHE A 6 1.97 2.88 6.81
N LEU A 7 3.16 2.45 7.21
CA LEU A 7 4.30 2.21 6.32
C LEU A 7 4.45 0.70 6.08
N VAL A 8 4.63 0.33 4.81
CA VAL A 8 4.85 -1.06 4.39
C VAL A 8 6.13 -1.14 3.57
N GLU A 9 7.03 -2.03 3.98
CA GLU A 9 8.24 -2.35 3.23
C GLU A 9 8.05 -3.68 2.50
N ILE A 10 8.39 -3.69 1.21
CA ILE A 10 8.37 -4.90 0.39
C ILE A 10 9.82 -5.24 0.06
N GLY A 11 10.34 -6.28 0.71
CA GLY A 11 11.67 -6.83 0.43
C GLY A 11 11.63 -7.85 -0.70
N THR A 12 12.78 -8.06 -1.36
CA THR A 12 12.95 -9.13 -2.36
C THR A 12 14.24 -9.87 -2.13
N GLU A 13 14.16 -11.18 -1.93
CA GLU A 13 15.33 -12.07 -2.02
C GLU A 13 15.52 -12.59 -3.46
N GLU A 14 14.42 -12.88 -4.17
CA GLU A 14 14.44 -13.56 -5.49
C GLU A 14 13.62 -12.83 -6.58
N LEU A 15 12.85 -11.80 -6.19
CA LEU A 15 11.86 -11.19 -7.09
C LEU A 15 12.52 -10.20 -8.07
N PRO A 16 12.20 -10.23 -9.37
CA PRO A 16 12.77 -9.31 -10.34
C PRO A 16 12.44 -7.84 -9.98
N PRO A 17 13.37 -6.89 -10.14
CA PRO A 17 13.16 -5.48 -9.76
C PRO A 17 11.90 -4.83 -10.35
N LYS A 18 11.49 -5.26 -11.55
CA LYS A 18 10.27 -4.76 -12.21
C LYS A 18 8.98 -5.23 -11.54
N ALA A 19 8.96 -6.46 -11.03
CA ALA A 19 7.77 -7.04 -10.39
C ALA A 19 7.56 -6.49 -8.98
N LEU A 20 8.62 -6.07 -8.28
CA LEU A 20 8.52 -5.36 -7.01
C LEU A 20 7.64 -4.10 -7.13
N ARG A 21 7.91 -3.26 -8.13
CA ARG A 21 7.17 -2.01 -8.31
C ARG A 21 5.69 -2.26 -8.57
N SER A 22 5.38 -3.20 -9.47
CA SER A 22 4.00 -3.57 -9.77
C SER A 22 3.28 -4.14 -8.55
N LEU A 23 3.97 -4.91 -7.71
CA LEU A 23 3.42 -5.42 -6.45
C LEU A 23 3.14 -4.28 -5.47
N ALA A 24 4.08 -3.34 -5.30
CA ALA A 24 3.90 -2.18 -4.43
C ALA A 24 2.71 -1.30 -4.87
N GLU A 25 2.61 -1.01 -6.16
CA GLU A 25 1.51 -0.22 -6.73
C GLU A 25 0.17 -0.94 -6.59
N SER A 26 0.11 -2.24 -6.88
CA SER A 26 -1.12 -3.04 -6.74
C SER A 26 -1.55 -3.18 -5.27
N PHE A 27 -0.59 -3.36 -4.36
CA PHE A 27 -0.86 -3.41 -2.93
C PHE A 27 -1.46 -2.09 -2.44
N ALA A 28 -0.84 -0.96 -2.78
CA ALA A 28 -1.34 0.36 -2.39
C ALA A 28 -2.76 0.61 -2.94
N ALA A 29 -3.00 0.31 -4.22
CA ALA A 29 -4.31 0.48 -4.85
C ALA A 29 -5.40 -0.36 -4.16
N ASN A 30 -5.13 -1.64 -3.89
CA ASN A 30 -6.10 -2.52 -3.25
C ASN A 30 -6.37 -2.14 -1.80
N VAL A 31 -5.34 -1.78 -1.03
CA VAL A 31 -5.52 -1.33 0.37
C VAL A 31 -6.35 -0.05 0.42
N THR A 32 -6.08 0.92 -0.45
CA THR A 32 -6.90 2.14 -0.57
C THR A 32 -8.35 1.81 -0.91
N ALA A 33 -8.59 0.96 -1.91
CA ALA A 33 -9.94 0.58 -2.31
C ALA A 33 -10.72 -0.14 -1.19
N GLU A 34 -10.06 -1.01 -0.42
CA GLU A 34 -10.71 -1.69 0.70
C GLU A 34 -10.97 -0.76 1.89
N LEU A 35 -10.10 0.22 2.16
CA LEU A 35 -10.37 1.25 3.16
C LEU A 35 -11.55 2.13 2.77
N ASP A 36 -11.64 2.53 1.50
CA ASP A 36 -12.79 3.24 0.94
C ASP A 36 -14.08 2.41 1.06
N ASN A 37 -14.03 1.11 0.71
CA ASN A 37 -15.17 0.19 0.81
C ASN A 37 -15.63 -0.02 2.26
N ALA A 38 -14.70 -0.02 3.22
CA ALA A 38 -14.99 -0.09 4.64
C ALA A 38 -15.48 1.25 5.24
N GLY A 39 -15.49 2.34 4.47
CA GLY A 39 -15.84 3.68 4.93
C GLY A 39 -14.85 4.27 5.95
N LEU A 40 -13.60 3.79 5.93
CA LEU A 40 -12.56 4.23 6.87
C LEU A 40 -11.80 5.43 6.28
N ALA A 41 -11.78 6.53 7.01
CA ALA A 41 -11.01 7.71 6.60
C ALA A 41 -9.50 7.43 6.58
N HIS A 42 -8.84 7.69 5.46
CA HIS A 42 -7.39 7.58 5.29
C HIS A 42 -6.81 8.77 4.49
N GLY A 43 -5.49 8.92 4.49
CA GLY A 43 -4.79 9.96 3.72
C GLY A 43 -4.89 9.74 2.21
N LYS A 44 -4.80 10.83 1.41
CA LYS A 44 -4.66 10.75 -0.05
C LYS A 44 -3.17 10.63 -0.41
N ASN A 45 -2.83 9.61 -1.20
CA ASN A 45 -1.52 9.46 -1.82
C ASN A 45 -1.28 10.50 -2.92
#